data_AF-A0A2V8BDZ9-F1
#
_entry.id   AF-A0A2V8BDZ9-F1
#
_cell.length_a   1.000
_cell.length_b   1.000
_cell.length_c   1.000
_cell.angle_alpha   90.00
_cell.angle_beta   90.00
_cell.angle_gamma   90.00
#
_symmetry.space_group_name_H-M   'P 1'
#
loop_
_entity.id
_entity.type
_entity.pdbx_description
1 polymer ?
#
loop_
_entity_poly.entity_id
_entity_poly.type
_entity_poly.pdbx_seq_one_letter_code
_entity_poly.pdbx_strand_id
1 'polypeptide(L)'
;CHGIDDYAYYAQDRAKWDALLDAKHRGLDVPLPAADRAALLDWRAERSSPTTKPFPRTYVAQEVTTFYSDAEAEALLTRACTSCHDPDRYNNARFSPDRWRVVIVDMRERGAKVEDQELERLVEWLGRTKGANQRQGIRGSPWPSFSCWRSRSAVEPRPATRRY
;
A
#
# COMPACT_ATOMS: atom_id res chain seq x y z
N CYS A 1 9.77 -8.93 8.19
CA CYS A 1 9.70 -9.02 6.72
C CYS A 1 8.88 -7.91 6.06
N HIS A 2 7.98 -7.24 6.80
CA HIS A 2 7.19 -6.11 6.31
C HIS A 2 6.97 -5.11 7.47
N GLY A 3 6.93 -3.81 7.19
CA GLY A 3 6.68 -2.78 8.19
C GLY A 3 5.19 -2.65 8.50
N ILE A 4 4.84 -2.03 9.64
CA ILE A 4 3.44 -1.62 9.89
C ILE A 4 2.98 -0.59 8.85
N ASP A 5 3.94 0.13 8.27
CA ASP A 5 3.78 1.16 7.26
C ASP A 5 3.10 0.70 5.97
N ASP A 6 3.28 -0.57 5.59
CA ASP A 6 2.56 -1.18 4.46
C ASP A 6 1.03 -1.20 4.71
N TYR A 7 0.60 -0.95 5.95
CA TYR A 7 -0.79 -1.13 6.38
C TYR A 7 -1.33 -0.03 7.28
N ALA A 8 -0.47 0.88 7.78
CA ALA A 8 -0.87 1.98 8.66
C ALA A 8 -1.88 2.93 7.99
N TYR A 9 -2.04 2.80 6.66
CA TYR A 9 -3.00 3.46 5.81
C TYR A 9 -4.44 2.93 5.95
N TYR A 10 -4.62 1.64 6.22
CA TYR A 10 -5.95 1.04 6.36
C TYR A 10 -6.14 0.69 7.82
N ALA A 11 -6.76 1.59 8.58
CA ALA A 11 -7.34 1.19 9.83
C ALA A 11 -8.48 0.18 9.51
N GLN A 12 -8.26 -1.08 9.85
CA GLN A 12 -9.09 -2.21 9.44
C GLN A 12 -9.77 -2.83 10.65
N ASP A 13 -10.91 -3.47 10.42
CA ASP A 13 -11.52 -4.32 11.42
C ASP A 13 -10.69 -5.60 11.61
N ARG A 14 -10.98 -6.33 12.71
CA ARG A 14 -10.29 -7.56 13.08
C ARG A 14 -10.26 -8.58 11.94
N ALA A 15 -11.37 -8.74 11.21
CA ALA A 15 -11.48 -9.74 10.14
C ALA A 15 -10.61 -9.39 8.92
N LYS A 16 -10.51 -8.12 8.56
CA LYS A 16 -9.62 -7.66 7.49
C LYS A 16 -8.15 -7.76 7.88
N TRP A 17 -7.80 -7.50 9.14
CA TRP A 17 -6.46 -7.78 9.65
C TRP A 17 -6.10 -9.27 9.56
N ASP A 18 -7.07 -10.14 9.81
CA ASP A 18 -6.96 -11.59 9.70
C ASP A 18 -6.57 -12.04 8.29
N ALA A 19 -7.40 -11.65 7.32
CA ALA A 19 -7.20 -12.00 5.92
C ALA A 19 -5.86 -11.49 5.38
N LEU A 20 -5.41 -10.33 5.89
CA LEU A 20 -4.13 -9.75 5.51
C LEU A 20 -2.94 -10.54 6.05
N LEU A 21 -3.00 -11.01 7.30
CA LEU A 21 -1.97 -11.90 7.85
C LEU A 21 -1.85 -13.17 7.01
N ASP A 22 -2.98 -13.77 6.64
CA ASP A 22 -2.99 -14.96 5.79
C ASP A 22 -2.40 -14.68 4.40
N ALA A 23 -2.74 -13.54 3.80
CA ALA A 23 -2.19 -13.15 2.50
C ALA A 23 -0.67 -12.94 2.54
N LYS A 24 -0.15 -12.37 3.64
CA LYS A 24 1.28 -12.05 3.78
C LYS A 24 2.12 -13.24 4.20
N HIS A 25 1.56 -14.15 4.99
CA HIS A 25 2.23 -15.39 5.37
C HIS A 25 2.01 -16.52 4.36
N ARG A 26 1.24 -16.28 3.29
CA ARG A 26 1.01 -17.26 2.24
C ARG A 26 2.34 -17.74 1.65
N GLY A 27 2.58 -19.04 1.76
CA GLY A 27 3.80 -19.67 1.24
C GLY A 27 5.06 -19.37 2.05
N LEU A 28 4.93 -18.78 3.25
CA LEU A 28 6.02 -18.56 4.18
C LEU A 28 5.85 -19.46 5.40
N ASP A 29 6.95 -20.00 5.91
CA ASP A 29 6.96 -20.67 7.21
C ASP A 29 7.13 -19.63 8.32
N VAL A 30 6.01 -19.14 8.85
CA VAL A 30 5.96 -18.15 9.93
C VAL A 30 5.17 -18.75 11.10
N PRO A 31 5.85 -19.27 12.14
CA PRO A 31 5.16 -19.83 13.30
C PRO A 31 4.42 -18.71 14.05
N LEU A 32 3.08 -18.77 14.02
CA LEU A 32 2.21 -17.87 14.76
C LEU A 32 1.08 -18.70 15.41
N PRO A 33 1.23 -19.11 16.68
CA PRO A 33 0.21 -19.86 17.41
C PRO A 33 -1.13 -19.15 17.45
N ALA A 34 -2.23 -19.92 17.53
CA ALA A 34 -3.59 -19.36 17.48
C ALA A 34 -3.86 -18.31 18.57
N ALA A 35 -3.31 -18.51 19.78
CA ALA A 35 -3.45 -17.57 20.89
C ALA A 35 -2.74 -16.23 20.58
N ASP A 36 -1.50 -16.28 20.09
CA ASP A 36 -0.73 -15.09 19.74
C ASP A 36 -1.35 -14.36 18.55
N ARG A 37 -1.88 -15.10 17.57
CA ARG A 37 -2.64 -14.54 16.45
C ARG A 37 -3.87 -13.79 16.96
N ALA A 38 -4.65 -14.37 17.86
CA ALA A 38 -5.83 -13.73 18.43
C ALA A 38 -5.48 -12.43 19.18
N ALA A 39 -4.46 -12.46 20.04
CA ALA A 39 -3.98 -11.31 20.80
C ALA A 39 -3.46 -10.19 19.88
N LEU A 40 -2.68 -10.53 18.85
CA LEU A 40 -2.19 -9.59 17.84
C LEU A 40 -3.35 -8.88 17.12
N LEU A 41 -4.37 -9.64 16.73
CA LEU A 41 -5.54 -9.09 16.04
C LEU A 41 -6.38 -8.18 16.94
N ASP A 42 -6.48 -8.47 18.24
CA ASP A 42 -7.24 -7.64 19.19
C ASP A 42 -6.52 -6.31 19.39
N TRP A 43 -5.21 -6.39 19.70
CA TRP A 43 -4.35 -5.23 19.84
C TRP A 43 -4.36 -4.32 18.60
N ARG A 44 -4.38 -4.92 17.40
CA ARG A 44 -4.35 -4.19 16.13
C ARG A 44 -5.71 -3.57 15.79
N ALA A 45 -6.80 -4.29 16.03
CA ALA A 45 -8.15 -3.75 15.86
C ALA A 45 -8.42 -2.61 16.86
N GLU A 46 -7.93 -2.69 18.09
CA GLU A 46 -8.04 -1.61 19.09
C GLU A 46 -7.30 -0.35 18.65
N ARG A 47 -6.04 -0.48 18.21
CA ARG A 47 -5.18 0.67 17.85
C ARG A 47 -5.40 1.21 16.44
N SER A 48 -5.99 0.43 15.56
CA SER A 48 -6.10 0.76 14.13
C SER A 48 -7.43 0.28 13.57
N SER A 49 -8.52 0.60 14.30
CA SER A 49 -9.89 0.36 13.85
C SER A 49 -10.32 1.37 12.77
N PRO A 50 -11.32 1.06 11.94
CA PRO A 50 -11.90 2.00 10.97
C PRO A 50 -12.49 3.29 11.57
N THR A 51 -12.54 3.42 12.90
CA THR A 51 -12.97 4.63 13.63
C THR A 51 -11.80 5.41 14.23
N THR A 52 -10.62 4.80 14.39
CA THR A 52 -9.42 5.48 14.92
C THR A 52 -8.69 6.34 13.89
N LYS A 53 -8.85 6.06 12.58
CA LYS A 53 -8.39 6.93 11.49
C LYS A 53 -9.52 7.13 10.48
N PRO A 54 -10.07 8.35 10.33
CA PRO A 54 -11.16 8.65 9.40
C PRO A 54 -10.62 8.78 7.98
N PHE A 55 -10.07 7.69 7.44
CA PHE A 55 -9.70 7.65 6.03
C PHE A 55 -10.96 7.48 5.18
N PRO A 56 -11.10 8.19 4.03
CA PRO A 56 -12.19 7.91 3.12
C PRO A 56 -12.10 6.45 2.65
N ARG A 57 -13.07 5.65 3.11
CA ARG A 57 -13.18 4.20 2.85
C ARG A 57 -13.34 3.85 1.35
N THR A 58 -13.46 4.86 0.51
CA THR A 58 -13.65 4.80 -0.94
C THR A 58 -12.34 4.93 -1.71
N TYR A 59 -11.20 5.22 -1.06
CA TYR A 59 -9.91 5.30 -1.76
C TYR A 59 -9.44 3.91 -2.21
N VAL A 60 -9.69 3.61 -3.48
CA VAL A 60 -9.10 2.48 -4.18
C VAL A 60 -7.90 3.02 -4.94
N ALA A 61 -6.70 2.53 -4.60
CA ALA A 61 -5.47 2.85 -5.33
C ALA A 61 -5.71 2.57 -6.81
N GLN A 62 -5.65 3.63 -7.63
CA GLN A 62 -5.86 3.52 -9.07
C GLN A 62 -4.61 2.93 -9.72
N GLU A 63 -4.80 2.13 -10.76
CA GLU A 63 -3.68 1.66 -11.56
C GLU A 63 -3.01 2.84 -12.27
N VAL A 64 -1.70 2.97 -12.10
CA VAL A 64 -0.90 4.01 -12.74
C VAL A 64 -0.61 3.60 -14.18
N THR A 65 -1.28 4.25 -15.13
CA THR A 65 -1.09 4.03 -16.57
C THR A 65 -0.26 5.13 -17.24
N THR A 66 -0.08 6.26 -16.55
CA THR A 66 0.74 7.39 -16.99
C THR A 66 1.70 7.76 -15.88
N PHE A 67 2.96 7.98 -16.22
CA PHE A 67 4.04 8.21 -15.26
C PHE A 67 4.51 9.66 -15.32
N TYR A 68 4.89 10.23 -14.18
CA TYR A 68 5.54 11.53 -14.18
C TYR A 68 6.99 11.41 -14.66
N SER A 69 7.40 12.37 -15.50
CA SER A 69 8.80 12.72 -15.65
C SER A 69 9.34 13.37 -14.39
N ASP A 70 10.66 13.42 -14.24
CA ASP A 70 11.29 14.03 -13.06
C ASP A 70 10.90 15.50 -12.90
N ALA A 71 10.84 16.27 -14.00
CA ALA A 71 10.43 17.67 -13.98
C ALA A 71 8.97 17.86 -13.53
N GLU A 72 8.04 17.00 -13.98
CA GLU A 72 6.63 17.07 -13.58
C GLU A 72 6.44 16.73 -12.10
N ALA A 73 7.14 15.69 -11.62
CA ALA A 73 7.09 15.29 -10.23
C ALA A 73 7.70 16.36 -9.30
N GLU A 74 8.84 16.94 -9.68
CA GLU A 74 9.46 18.03 -8.93
C GLU A 74 8.59 19.29 -8.88
N ALA A 75 7.94 19.63 -10.00
CA ALA A 75 6.98 20.74 -10.04
C ALA A 75 5.77 20.48 -9.12
N LEU A 76 5.31 19.22 -9.01
CA LEU A 76 4.26 18.83 -8.06
C LEU A 76 4.73 18.92 -6.61
N LEU A 77 5.89 18.37 -6.27
CA LEU A 77 6.44 18.45 -4.91
C LEU A 77 6.67 19.89 -4.47
N THR A 78 7.17 20.74 -5.37
CA THR A 78 7.37 22.16 -5.10
C THR A 78 6.05 22.86 -4.83
N ARG A 79 5.03 22.72 -5.70
CA ARG A 79 3.75 23.41 -5.48
C ARG A 79 2.97 22.88 -4.27
N ALA A 80 3.07 21.59 -3.97
CA ALA A 80 2.17 20.93 -3.02
C ALA A 80 2.77 20.75 -1.62
N CYS A 81 4.10 20.63 -1.49
CA CYS A 81 4.74 20.21 -0.25
C CYS A 81 5.62 21.28 0.40
N THR A 82 6.03 22.33 -0.32
CA THR A 82 6.95 23.36 0.24
C THR A 82 6.24 24.56 0.84
N SER A 83 4.90 24.60 0.83
CA SER A 83 4.14 25.70 1.44
C SER A 83 4.16 25.70 2.97
N CYS A 84 4.48 24.55 3.59
CA CYS A 84 4.40 24.37 5.04
C CYS A 84 5.75 24.03 5.70
N HIS A 85 6.67 23.39 4.97
CA HIS A 85 8.00 23.04 5.48
C HIS A 85 9.01 22.89 4.34
N ASP A 86 10.29 22.86 4.69
CA ASP A 86 11.40 22.77 3.74
C ASP A 86 11.37 21.45 2.92
N PRO A 87 11.75 21.47 1.62
CA PRO A 87 11.85 20.28 0.77
C PRO A 87 12.82 19.20 1.27
N ASP A 88 13.77 19.53 2.14
CA ASP A 88 14.71 18.57 2.72
C ASP A 88 14.03 17.36 3.35
N ARG A 89 12.81 17.52 3.86
CA ARG A 89 12.02 16.42 4.44
C ARG A 89 11.76 15.29 3.45
N TYR A 90 11.38 15.60 2.21
CA TYR A 90 11.15 14.57 1.20
C TYR A 90 12.42 14.23 0.41
N ASN A 91 13.37 15.16 0.30
CA ASN A 91 14.65 14.90 -0.37
C ASN A 91 15.51 13.86 0.35
N ASN A 92 15.48 13.87 1.68
CA ASN A 92 16.27 12.97 2.53
C ASN A 92 15.53 11.70 2.95
N ALA A 93 14.20 11.67 2.83
CA ALA A 93 13.41 10.50 3.15
C ALA A 93 13.59 9.38 2.11
N ARG A 94 13.60 8.14 2.59
CA ARG A 94 13.57 6.94 1.75
C ARG A 94 12.53 5.97 2.28
N PHE A 95 11.48 5.73 1.50
CA PHE A 95 10.32 4.95 1.92
C PHE A 95 9.90 3.95 0.85
N SER A 96 9.16 2.92 1.23
CA SER A 96 8.43 2.10 0.26
C SER A 96 7.36 2.95 -0.44
N PRO A 97 6.87 2.57 -1.63
CA PRO A 97 5.74 3.25 -2.26
C PRO A 97 4.53 3.37 -1.32
N ASP A 98 4.21 2.30 -0.58
CA ASP A 98 3.10 2.31 0.36
C ASP A 98 3.29 3.32 1.48
N ARG A 99 4.52 3.44 2.01
CA ARG A 99 4.83 4.46 3.02
C ARG A 99 4.84 5.87 2.44
N TRP A 100 5.27 6.07 1.20
CA TRP A 100 5.11 7.36 0.52
C TRP A 100 3.65 7.78 0.39
N ARG A 101 2.76 6.83 0.06
CA ARG A 101 1.31 7.07 0.00
C ARG A 101 0.76 7.54 1.34
N VAL A 102 1.14 6.87 2.44
CA VAL A 102 0.78 7.28 3.80
C VAL A 102 1.21 8.71 4.10
N VAL A 103 2.48 9.04 3.80
CA VAL A 103 3.03 10.37 4.05
C VAL A 103 2.26 11.43 3.26
N ILE A 104 2.04 11.22 1.96
CA ILE A 104 1.38 12.22 1.13
C ILE A 104 -0.06 12.47 1.62
N VAL A 105 -0.79 11.44 2.02
CA VAL A 105 -2.16 11.67 2.51
C VAL A 105 -2.19 12.31 3.89
N ASP A 106 -1.29 11.94 4.82
CA ASP A 106 -1.13 12.68 6.08
C ASP A 106 -0.81 14.16 5.81
N MET A 107 -0.03 14.47 4.76
CA MET A 107 0.21 15.86 4.35
C MET A 107 -1.04 16.50 3.73
N ARG A 108 -1.87 15.78 2.96
CA ARG A 108 -3.16 16.29 2.45
C ARG A 108 -4.11 16.66 3.58
N GLU A 109 -4.21 15.82 4.61
CA GLU A 109 -5.00 16.11 5.83
C GLU A 109 -4.52 17.39 6.53
N ARG A 110 -3.22 17.70 6.42
CA ARG A 110 -2.59 18.91 6.96
C ARG A 110 -2.60 20.10 5.99
N GLY A 111 -3.22 19.96 4.82
CA GLY A 111 -3.43 21.05 3.86
C GLY A 111 -2.57 21.01 2.59
N ALA A 112 -1.76 19.96 2.36
CA ALA A 112 -1.05 19.79 1.10
C ALA A 112 -2.02 19.57 -0.06
N LYS A 113 -1.79 20.28 -1.17
CA LYS A 113 -2.67 20.25 -2.35
C LYS A 113 -2.19 19.20 -3.34
N VAL A 114 -2.58 17.95 -3.10
CA VAL A 114 -2.36 16.82 -4.01
C VAL A 114 -3.72 16.22 -4.36
N GLU A 115 -4.05 16.15 -5.64
CA GLU A 115 -5.30 15.59 -6.11
C GLU A 115 -5.25 14.05 -6.16
N ASP A 116 -6.41 13.39 -6.14
CA ASP A 116 -6.49 11.92 -6.16
C ASP A 116 -5.81 11.31 -7.39
N GLN A 117 -5.93 11.97 -8.55
CA GLN A 117 -5.30 11.58 -9.81
C GLN A 117 -3.77 11.80 -9.84
N GLU A 118 -3.24 12.60 -8.93
CA GLU A 118 -1.81 12.91 -8.83
C GLU A 118 -1.14 11.98 -7.83
N LEU A 119 -1.87 11.58 -6.78
CA LEU A 119 -1.36 10.79 -5.66
C LEU A 119 -0.66 9.51 -6.10
N GLU A 120 -1.31 8.64 -6.86
CA GLU A 120 -0.72 7.35 -7.25
C GLU A 120 0.49 7.51 -8.20
N ARG A 121 0.45 8.52 -9.07
CA ARG A 121 1.58 8.84 -9.97
C ARG A 121 2.77 9.40 -9.21
N LEU A 122 2.52 10.23 -8.20
CA LEU A 122 3.56 10.76 -7.32
C LEU A 122 4.15 9.66 -6.43
N VAL A 123 3.30 8.76 -5.91
CA VAL A 123 3.73 7.60 -5.11
C VAL A 123 4.59 6.65 -5.93
N GLU A 124 4.20 6.37 -7.17
CA GLU A 124 5.03 5.62 -8.12
C GLU A 124 6.40 6.26 -8.25
N TRP A 125 6.44 7.54 -8.59
CA TRP A 125 7.68 8.26 -8.86
C TRP A 125 8.59 8.29 -7.63
N LEU A 126 8.05 8.63 -6.44
CA LEU A 126 8.80 8.63 -5.18
C LEU A 126 9.27 7.23 -4.80
N GLY A 127 8.49 6.20 -5.07
CA GLY A 127 8.88 4.81 -4.89
C GLY A 127 10.10 4.45 -5.74
N ARG A 128 10.13 4.90 -6.99
CA ARG A 128 11.23 4.66 -7.94
C ARG A 128 12.48 5.49 -7.63
N THR A 129 12.33 6.78 -7.31
CA THR A 129 13.46 7.73 -7.17
C THR A 129 13.93 7.90 -5.72
N LYS A 130 13.05 7.73 -4.74
CA LYS A 130 13.30 7.90 -3.30
C LYS A 130 12.91 6.63 -2.51
N GLY A 131 13.03 5.46 -3.12
CA GLY A 131 12.71 4.17 -2.51
C GLY A 131 13.71 3.71 -1.46
N ALA A 132 13.25 3.11 -0.35
CA ALA A 132 14.11 2.50 0.68
C ALA A 132 14.89 1.25 0.20
N ASN A 133 14.51 0.67 -0.95
CA ASN A 133 15.03 -0.61 -1.46
C ASN A 133 15.91 -0.48 -2.72
N GLN A 134 16.69 0.60 -2.90
CA GLN A 134 17.63 0.69 -4.03
C GLN A 134 18.87 -0.23 -3.94
N ARG A 135 19.00 -1.07 -2.89
CA ARG A 135 20.09 -2.06 -2.75
C ARG A 135 19.70 -3.54 -2.96
N GLN A 136 18.46 -3.85 -3.32
CA GLN A 136 18.09 -5.21 -3.75
C GLN A 136 17.27 -5.13 -5.05
N GLY A 137 17.93 -5.22 -6.20
CA GLY A 137 17.26 -5.34 -7.50
C GLY A 137 17.94 -4.62 -8.65
N ILE A 138 19.23 -4.84 -8.88
CA ILE A 138 19.85 -4.47 -10.17
C ILE A 138 19.52 -5.57 -11.19
N ARG A 139 18.86 -5.12 -12.29
CA ARG A 139 18.49 -5.78 -13.56
C ARG A 139 17.06 -6.31 -13.65
N GLY A 140 16.20 -5.47 -14.22
CA GLY A 140 15.19 -5.93 -15.18
C GLY A 140 13.80 -6.29 -14.67
N SER A 141 13.37 -5.84 -13.48
CA SER A 141 11.99 -6.07 -13.05
C SER A 141 11.09 -4.89 -13.42
N PRO A 142 10.14 -5.03 -14.37
CA PRO A 142 8.95 -4.20 -14.32
C PRO A 142 8.23 -4.62 -13.03
N TRP A 143 7.83 -3.65 -12.21
CA TRP A 143 6.89 -3.76 -11.10
C TRP A 143 6.24 -5.15 -10.91
N PRO A 144 6.30 -5.79 -9.72
CA PRO A 144 5.42 -6.93 -9.49
C PRO A 144 4.00 -6.41 -9.73
N SER A 145 3.36 -6.97 -10.75
CA SER A 145 2.16 -6.42 -11.34
C SER A 145 1.12 -6.12 -10.26
N PHE A 146 0.36 -5.05 -10.49
CA PHE A 146 -1.03 -4.92 -10.07
C PHE A 146 -1.83 -6.13 -10.60
N SER A 147 -1.60 -7.31 -10.01
CA SER A 147 -2.18 -8.59 -10.39
C SER A 147 -2.48 -9.38 -9.13
N CYS A 148 -3.26 -8.76 -8.26
CA CYS A 148 -4.25 -9.49 -7.47
C CYS A 148 -5.60 -8.77 -7.47
N TRP A 149 -5.93 -8.13 -8.60
CA TRP A 149 -7.30 -7.73 -8.93
C TRP A 149 -7.58 -8.09 -10.39
N ARG A 150 -7.75 -9.38 -10.65
CA ARG A 150 -8.48 -9.85 -11.83
C ARG A 150 -9.28 -11.07 -11.44
N SER A 151 -10.59 -10.85 -11.43
CA SER A 151 -11.65 -11.84 -11.37
C SER A 151 -11.35 -13.05 -12.25
N ARG A 152 -11.63 -14.24 -11.73
CA ARG A 152 -12.17 -15.33 -12.55
C ARG A 152 -13.19 -16.10 -11.72
N SER A 153 -14.45 -15.74 -11.93
CA SER A 153 -15.54 -16.70 -11.91
C SER A 153 -15.18 -17.83 -12.89
N ALA A 154 -15.01 -19.04 -12.37
CA ALA A 154 -15.10 -20.28 -13.14
C ALA A 154 -15.41 -21.39 -12.14
N VAL A 155 -16.69 -21.56 -11.83
CA VAL A 155 -17.22 -22.84 -11.39
C VAL A 155 -17.20 -23.72 -12.64
N GLU A 156 -16.29 -24.69 -12.69
CA GLU A 156 -16.29 -25.72 -13.72
C GLU A 156 -16.99 -26.97 -13.16
N PRO A 157 -17.92 -27.60 -13.91
CA PRO A 157 -18.76 -28.67 -13.38
C PRO A 157 -18.01 -30.00 -13.26
N ARG A 158 -18.34 -30.74 -12.18
CA ARG A 158 -17.84 -32.09 -11.91
C ARG A 158 -18.26 -33.06 -13.03
N PRO A 159 -17.37 -33.93 -13.56
CA PRO A 159 -17.80 -34.98 -14.47
C PRO A 159 -18.59 -36.06 -13.73
N ALA A 160 -19.71 -36.46 -14.33
CA ALA A 160 -20.59 -37.50 -13.83
C ALA A 160 -19.88 -38.87 -13.82
N THR A 161 -19.96 -39.56 -12.69
CA THR A 161 -19.62 -40.98 -12.57
C THR A 161 -20.55 -41.81 -13.46
N ARG A 162 -20.02 -42.41 -14.52
CA ARG A 162 -20.72 -43.41 -15.32
C ARG A 162 -20.56 -44.76 -14.64
N ARG A 163 -21.69 -45.30 -14.14
CA ARG A 163 -21.82 -46.70 -13.74
C ARG A 163 -21.62 -47.60 -14.97
N TYR A 164 -20.92 -48.71 -14.76
CA TYR A 164 -21.18 -49.98 -15.41
C TYR A 164 -21.31 -51.03 -14.31
#